data_AF-A0A1J5JKS9-F1
#
_entry.id   AF-A0A1J5JKS9-F1
#
_cell.length_a   1.000
_cell.length_b   1.000
_cell.length_c   1.000
_cell.angle_alpha   90.00
_cell.angle_beta   90.00
_cell.angle_gamma   90.00
#
_symmetry.space_group_name_H-M   'P 1'
#
loop_
_entity.id
_entity.type
_entity.pdbx_description
1 polymer ?
#
loop_
_entity_poly.entity_id
_entity_poly.type
_entity_poly.pdbx_seq_one_letter_code
_entity_poly.pdbx_strand_id
1 'polypeptide(L)' 'MIVKQAIDHYLNAVEKKHGTAVRMQTWVKHADGTDLVLKQGGKAPQVIDLGTLNNLTNLLNAAD' A
#
# COMPACT_ATOMS: atom_id res chain seq x y z
N MET A 1 9.94 4.73 -12.07
CA MET A 1 9.61 3.29 -12.14
C MET A 1 9.50 2.62 -10.77
N ILE A 2 10.40 2.91 -9.82
CA ILE A 2 10.44 2.26 -8.49
C ILE A 2 9.15 2.46 -7.68
N VAL A 3 8.60 3.68 -7.65
CA VAL A 3 7.37 3.98 -6.90
C VAL A 3 6.17 3.18 -7.41
N LYS A 4 6.00 3.06 -8.73
CA LYS A 4 4.91 2.27 -9.32
C LYS A 4 5.00 0.79 -8.91
N GLN A 5 6.19 0.21 -8.97
CA GLN A 5 6.42 -1.18 -8.56
C GLN A 5 6.13 -1.39 -7.07
N ALA A 6 6.56 -0.46 -6.20
CA ALA A 6 6.28 -0.55 -4.77
C ALA A 6 4.78 -0.47 -4.48
N ILE A 7 4.03 0.38 -5.19
CA ILE A 7 2.57 0.46 -5.10
C ILE A 7 1.93 -0.86 -5.54
N ASP A 8 2.30 -1.39 -6.71
CA ASP A 8 1.76 -2.66 -7.21
C ASP A 8 2.04 -3.82 -6.23
N HIS A 9 3.26 -3.88 -5.66
CA HIS A 9 3.64 -4.89 -4.68
C HIS A 9 2.82 -4.79 -3.39
N TYR A 10 2.66 -3.58 -2.84
CA TYR A 10 1.84 -3.35 -1.66
C TYR A 10 0.38 -3.77 -1.90
N LEU A 11 -0.18 -3.37 -3.04
CA LEU A 11 -1.56 -3.69 -3.42
C LEU A 11 -1.77 -5.21 -3.53
N ASN A 12 -0.84 -5.92 -4.15
CA ASN A 12 -0.89 -7.39 -4.22
C ASN A 12 -0.76 -8.05 -2.84
N ALA A 13 0.12 -7.51 -1.97
CA ALA A 13 0.26 -8.02 -0.60
C ALA A 13 -1.02 -7.82 0.23
N VAL A 14 -1.71 -6.67 0.07
CA VAL A 14 -3.02 -6.43 0.70
C VAL A 14 -4.06 -7.44 0.22
N GLU A 15 -4.12 -7.70 -1.09
CA GLU A 15 -5.05 -8.70 -1.64
C GLU A 15 -4.76 -10.10 -1.11
N LYS A 16 -3.49 -10.52 -1.09
CA LYS A 16 -3.10 -11.83 -0.56
C LYS A 16 -3.48 -11.98 0.91
N LYS A 17 -3.27 -10.94 1.71
CA LYS A 17 -3.50 -10.93 3.17
C LYS A 17 -4.98 -10.87 3.55
N HIS A 18 -5.72 -9.99 2.89
CA HIS A 18 -7.05 -9.55 3.33
C HIS A 18 -8.16 -9.88 2.32
N GLY A 19 -7.80 -10.41 1.15
CA GLY A 19 -8.72 -10.74 0.07
C GLY A 19 -9.04 -9.56 -0.85
N THR A 20 -9.68 -9.90 -1.99
CA THR A 20 -10.02 -8.97 -3.07
C THR A 20 -10.96 -7.84 -2.62
N ALA A 21 -11.85 -8.10 -1.64
CA ALA A 21 -12.77 -7.07 -1.14
C ALA A 21 -12.03 -5.87 -0.52
N VAL A 22 -10.99 -6.12 0.30
CA VAL A 22 -10.18 -5.07 0.91
C VAL A 22 -9.29 -4.40 -0.14
N ARG A 23 -8.80 -5.16 -1.11
CA ARG A 23 -8.02 -4.64 -2.24
C ARG A 23 -8.79 -3.61 -3.08
N MET A 24 -10.07 -3.85 -3.36
CA MET A 24 -10.91 -2.90 -4.12
C MET A 24 -11.12 -1.57 -3.39
N GLN A 25 -11.07 -1.59 -2.07
CA GLN A 25 -11.17 -0.39 -1.22
C GLN A 25 -9.80 0.25 -0.94
N THR A 26 -8.71 -0.36 -1.42
CA THR A 26 -7.34 0.07 -1.16
C THR A 26 -6.74 0.78 -2.38
N TRP A 27 -6.14 1.93 -2.15
CA TRP A 27 -5.43 2.69 -3.18
C TRP A 27 -4.23 3.41 -2.61
N VAL A 28 -3.23 3.62 -3.47
CA VAL A 28 -2.06 4.46 -3.18
C VAL A 28 -1.93 5.47 -4.30
N LYS A 29 -1.82 6.75 -3.95
CA LYS A 29 -1.62 7.85 -4.88
C LYS A 29 -0.29 8.51 -4.60
N HIS A 30 0.40 8.94 -5.65
CA HIS A 30 1.53 9.82 -5.49
C HIS A 30 1.04 11.20 -5.05
N ALA A 31 1.64 11.76 -4.00
CA ALA A 31 1.48 13.15 -3.61
C ALA A 31 2.61 13.98 -4.22
N ASP A 32 2.75 15.22 -3.75
CA ASP A 32 3.86 16.07 -4.15
C ASP A 32 5.20 15.54 -3.58
N GLY A 33 6.31 15.83 -4.25
CA GLY A 33 7.63 15.36 -3.85
C GLY A 33 7.76 13.84 -3.76
N THR A 34 8.11 13.34 -2.56
CA THR A 34 8.37 11.91 -2.27
C THR A 34 7.23 11.21 -1.54
N ASP A 35 6.14 11.93 -1.28
CA ASP A 35 5.06 11.45 -0.42
C ASP A 35 4.02 10.66 -1.21
N LEU A 36 3.36 9.75 -0.50
CA LEU A 36 2.30 8.90 -1.00
C LEU A 36 1.08 9.03 -0.10
N VAL A 37 -0.11 9.09 -0.69
CA VAL A 37 -1.36 8.96 0.06
C VAL A 37 -1.85 7.53 -0.05
N LEU A 38 -1.88 6.82 1.07
CA LEU A 38 -2.39 5.46 1.18
C LEU A 38 -3.77 5.47 1.86
N LYS A 39 -4.74 4.78 1.26
CA LYS A 39 -5.96 4.35 1.94
C LYS A 39 -6.05 2.83 1.86
N GLN A 40 -6.05 2.14 3.01
CA GLN A 40 -6.20 0.69 3.07
C GLN A 40 -7.61 0.33 3.58
N GLY A 41 -8.41 -0.31 2.72
CA GLY A 41 -9.78 -0.68 3.06
C GLY A 41 -10.66 0.53 3.45
N GLY A 42 -11.53 0.33 4.44
CA GLY A 42 -12.38 1.38 5.01
C GLY A 42 -11.67 2.39 5.92
N LYS A 43 -10.33 2.34 6.06
CA LYS A 43 -9.59 3.27 6.93
C LYS A 43 -9.49 4.67 6.34
N ALA A 44 -9.16 5.65 7.18
CA ALA A 44 -8.85 7.00 6.74
C ALA A 44 -7.57 7.00 5.86
N PRO A 45 -7.49 7.87 4.84
CA PRO A 45 -6.25 8.08 4.10
C PRO A 45 -5.14 8.61 4.99
N GLN A 46 -3.90 8.18 4.75
CA GLN A 46 -2.70 8.61 5.45
C GLN A 46 -1.60 8.98 4.46
N VAL A 47 -0.82 10.01 4.79
CA VAL A 47 0.39 10.38 4.05
C VAL A 47 1.55 9.55 4.59
N ILE A 48 2.27 8.87 3.70
CA ILE A 48 3.41 8.02 4.01
C ILE A 48 4.50 8.23 2.97
N ASP A 49 5.74 7.91 3.32
CA ASP A 49 6.84 7.85 2.35
C ASP A 49 6.98 6.45 1.71
N LEU A 50 7.83 6.34 0.70
CA LEU A 50 8.12 5.10 -0.01
C LEU A 50 8.72 4.00 0.89
N GLY A 51 9.57 4.36 1.86
CA GLY A 51 10.15 3.44 2.83
C GLY A 51 9.08 2.85 3.75
N THR A 52 8.15 3.68 4.23
CA THR A 52 6.99 3.21 5.00
C THR A 52 6.11 2.26 4.18
N LEU A 53 5.84 2.55 2.90
CA LEU A 53 5.09 1.65 2.02
C LEU A 53 5.77 0.28 1.88
N ASN A 54 7.09 0.26 1.70
CA ASN A 54 7.87 -0.97 1.59
C ASN A 54 7.83 -1.78 2.91
N ASN A 55 7.95 -1.10 4.06
CA ASN A 55 7.85 -1.77 5.35
C ASN A 55 6.46 -2.39 5.57
N LEU A 56 5.38 -1.66 5.27
CA LEU A 56 4.01 -2.19 5.33
C LEU A 56 3.83 -3.41 4.42
N THR A 57 4.40 -3.38 3.21
CA THR A 57 4.38 -4.52 2.28
C THR A 57 5.06 -5.75 2.89
N ASN A 58 6.22 -5.57 3.52
CA ASN A 58 6.93 -6.66 4.20
C ASN A 58 6.14 -7.21 5.38
N LEU A 59 5.53 -6.37 6.22
CA LEU A 59 4.69 -6.80 7.33
C LEU A 59 3.47 -7.61 6.88
N LEU A 60 2.84 -7.21 5.76
CA LEU A 60 1.74 -7.96 5.17
C LEU A 60 2.22 -9.34 4.70
N ASN A 61 3.38 -9.43 4.07
CA ASN A 61 3.94 -10.69 3.58
C ASN A 61 4.53 -11.60 4.67
N ALA A 62 5.01 -11.03 5.79
CA ALA A 62 5.70 -11.76 6.85
C ALA A 62 4.75 -12.38 7.88
N ALA A 63 3.53 -11.86 8.02
CA ALA A 63 2.55 -12.47 8.91
C ALA A 63 1.80 -13.58 8.15
N ASP A 64 2.46 -14.72 8.03
CA ASP A 64 1.88 -16.02 7.71
C ASP A 64 2.19 -16.95 8.90
#